data_AF-A0A3N2QKS5-F1
#
_entry.id   AF-A0A3N2QKS5-F1
#
_cell.length_a   1.000
_cell.length_b   1.000
_cell.length_c   1.000
_cell.angle_alpha   90.00
_cell.angle_beta   90.00
_cell.angle_gamma   90.00
#
_symmetry.space_group_name_H-M   'P 1'
#
loop_
_entity.id
_entity.type
_entity.pdbx_description
1 polymer ?
#
loop_
_entity_poly.entity_id
_entity_poly.type
_entity_poly.pdbx_seq_one_letter_code
_entity_poly.pdbx_strand_id
1 'polypeptide(L)'
;MISANTSTPHRLTSKDVPMNRTAITLSACVLTLAYFAPAQANDNPLCAAKEADIQQQMDTARQQGNSHRVDGLQEALDGLRSNCTDDKLLSDAEDNLQESMEEVKERREELNEAVQDGDMDKVEKRRKKLDEATDELEAHTRELNALRKDRH
;
A
#
# COMPACT_ATOMS: atom_id res chain seq x y z
N MET A 1 -62.71 -44.37 -2.09
CA MET A 1 -62.74 -45.70 -1.43
C MET A 1 -61.67 -45.67 -0.35
N ILE A 2 -62.06 -45.32 0.88
CA ILE A 2 -62.10 -46.22 2.05
C ILE A 2 -60.74 -46.91 2.29
N SER A 3 -59.97 -46.43 3.28
CA SER A 3 -59.80 -47.19 4.51
C SER A 3 -59.23 -46.33 5.63
N ALA A 4 -59.73 -46.58 6.83
CA ALA A 4 -59.47 -45.87 8.08
C ALA A 4 -58.56 -46.68 9.00
N ASN A 5 -58.09 -46.00 10.07
CA ASN A 5 -57.67 -46.54 11.37
C ASN A 5 -56.26 -47.16 11.40
N THR A 6 -55.42 -46.91 12.42
CA THR A 6 -55.64 -47.32 13.82
C THR A 6 -54.81 -46.52 14.84
N SER A 7 -55.40 -46.30 16.04
CA SER A 7 -54.87 -46.52 17.42
C SER A 7 -53.47 -45.98 17.80
N THR A 8 -53.16 -45.36 18.94
CA THR A 8 -53.76 -45.13 20.27
C THR A 8 -52.77 -44.20 21.02
N PRO A 9 -53.15 -43.53 22.13
CA PRO A 9 -52.36 -42.47 22.75
C PRO A 9 -51.40 -42.99 23.83
N HIS A 10 -50.17 -42.45 23.89
CA HIS A 10 -49.35 -42.53 25.09
C HIS A 10 -49.40 -41.22 25.86
N ARG A 11 -50.14 -41.27 26.97
CA ARG A 11 -50.11 -40.35 28.09
C ARG A 11 -48.75 -40.46 28.78
N LEU A 12 -47.99 -39.37 28.83
CA LEU A 12 -47.10 -39.10 29.96
C LEU A 12 -47.22 -37.62 30.33
N THR A 13 -47.56 -37.45 31.60
CA THR A 13 -47.97 -36.23 32.27
C THR A 13 -46.78 -35.38 32.66
N SER A 14 -47.01 -34.07 32.58
CA SER A 14 -46.42 -32.95 33.31
C SER A 14 -45.28 -33.27 34.30
N LYS A 15 -44.15 -32.60 34.11
CA LYS A 15 -43.40 -32.03 35.24
C LYS A 15 -43.32 -30.52 35.05
N ASP A 16 -43.87 -29.85 36.03
CA ASP A 16 -44.04 -28.42 36.14
C ASP A 16 -42.70 -27.67 36.20
N VAL A 17 -42.61 -26.55 35.46
CA VAL A 17 -41.67 -25.46 35.77
C VAL A 17 -42.50 -24.16 35.82
N PRO A 18 -42.45 -23.40 36.93
CA PRO A 18 -43.45 -22.39 37.25
C PRO A 18 -43.28 -21.05 36.51
N MET A 19 -44.43 -20.43 36.31
CA MET A 19 -44.71 -19.11 35.75
C MET A 19 -44.30 -17.97 36.71
N ASN A 20 -43.56 -16.97 36.22
CA ASN A 20 -43.64 -15.59 36.70
C ASN A 20 -43.99 -14.69 35.49
N ARG A 21 -45.23 -14.19 35.41
CA ARG A 21 -45.71 -12.85 35.80
C ARG A 21 -45.08 -11.69 35.00
N THR A 22 -45.55 -11.57 33.76
CA THR A 22 -45.94 -10.34 33.03
C THR A 22 -45.58 -8.98 33.64
N ALA A 23 -44.84 -8.14 32.92
CA ALA A 23 -45.20 -6.74 32.62
C ALA A 23 -44.15 -6.02 31.71
N ILE A 24 -44.59 -5.68 30.49
CA ILE A 24 -44.37 -4.44 29.72
C ILE A 24 -43.03 -3.70 29.93
N THR A 25 -42.20 -3.60 28.89
CA THR A 25 -41.38 -2.39 28.62
C THR A 25 -41.05 -2.22 27.14
N LEU A 26 -41.15 -0.96 26.72
CA LEU A 26 -40.81 -0.38 25.42
C LEU A 26 -39.34 -0.58 25.00
N SER A 27 -39.12 -0.51 23.69
CA SER A 27 -37.95 0.08 23.01
C SER A 27 -36.61 -0.66 23.09
N ALA A 28 -36.08 -1.03 21.92
CA ALA A 28 -34.74 -0.63 21.50
C ALA A 28 -34.52 -0.98 20.01
N CYS A 29 -34.70 0.01 19.12
CA CYS A 29 -33.96 0.02 17.86
C CYS A 29 -32.47 0.04 18.23
N VAL A 30 -31.76 -1.05 17.96
CA VAL A 30 -30.31 -1.11 18.08
C VAL A 30 -29.73 -0.28 16.92
N LEU A 31 -29.54 1.01 17.16
CA LEU A 31 -28.72 1.88 16.32
C LEU A 31 -27.27 1.44 16.50
N THR A 32 -26.75 0.67 15.54
CA THR A 32 -25.32 0.44 15.40
C THR A 32 -24.66 1.78 15.04
N LEU A 33 -24.07 2.45 16.03
CA LEU A 33 -23.15 3.55 15.78
C LEU A 33 -21.94 2.98 15.06
N ALA A 34 -21.84 3.25 13.75
CA ALA A 34 -20.59 3.11 13.04
C ALA A 34 -19.58 4.08 13.67
N TYR A 35 -18.58 3.53 14.36
CA TYR A 35 -17.42 4.29 14.82
C TYR A 35 -16.64 4.75 13.59
N PHE A 36 -16.91 5.95 13.11
CA PHE A 36 -15.98 6.65 12.22
C PHE A 36 -14.85 7.17 13.10
N ALA A 37 -13.72 6.47 13.10
CA ALA A 37 -12.49 7.05 13.62
C ALA A 37 -12.12 8.23 12.72
N PRO A 38 -11.87 9.44 13.27
CA PRO A 38 -11.37 10.53 12.45
C PRO A 38 -10.01 10.11 11.89
N ALA A 39 -9.82 10.26 10.58
CA ALA A 39 -8.49 10.19 9.99
C ALA A 39 -7.67 11.30 10.65
N GLN A 40 -6.67 10.92 11.45
CA GLN A 40 -5.71 11.90 11.95
C GLN A 40 -4.94 12.40 10.74
N ALA A 41 -4.95 13.71 10.51
CA ALA A 41 -4.03 14.32 9.58
C ALA A 41 -2.62 13.97 10.06
N ASN A 42 -1.92 13.15 9.29
CA ASN A 42 -0.51 12.92 9.52
C ASN A 42 0.22 14.12 8.95
N ASP A 43 1.11 14.73 9.72
CA ASP A 43 1.93 15.84 9.22
C ASP A 43 2.98 15.34 8.20
N ASN A 44 3.20 14.02 8.11
CA ASN A 44 4.09 13.36 7.14
C ASN A 44 3.50 12.06 6.54
N PRO A 45 2.43 12.13 5.72
CA PRO A 45 1.82 10.95 5.09
C PRO A 45 2.79 10.13 4.23
N LEU A 46 3.74 10.76 3.53
CA LEU A 46 4.69 10.03 2.66
C LEU A 46 5.68 9.20 3.48
N CYS A 47 6.23 9.77 4.55
CA CYS A 47 7.09 9.02 5.47
C CYS A 47 6.37 7.85 6.12
N ALA A 48 5.10 8.03 6.50
CA ALA A 48 4.30 6.93 7.06
C ALA A 48 4.02 5.83 6.05
N ALA A 49 3.78 6.17 4.77
CA ALA A 49 3.64 5.17 3.71
C ALA A 49 4.94 4.36 3.53
N LYS A 50 6.11 5.01 3.54
CA LYS A 50 7.41 4.32 3.51
C LYS A 50 7.64 3.43 4.73
N GLU A 51 7.27 3.88 5.92
CA GLU A 51 7.36 3.08 7.15
C GLU A 51 6.49 1.82 7.05
N ALA A 52 5.26 1.94 6.55
CA ALA A 52 4.36 0.81 6.36
C ALA A 52 4.93 -0.21 5.34
N ASP A 53 5.55 0.26 4.25
CA ASP A 53 6.21 -0.61 3.27
C ASP A 53 7.39 -1.38 3.90
N ILE A 54 8.26 -0.71 4.65
CA ILE A 54 9.38 -1.37 5.36
C ILE A 54 8.82 -2.42 6.34
N GLN A 55 7.77 -2.10 7.09
CA GLN A 55 7.16 -3.04 8.01
C GLN A 55 6.58 -4.28 7.30
N GLN A 56 5.95 -4.09 6.13
CA GLN A 56 5.47 -5.20 5.29
C GLN A 56 6.63 -6.06 4.78
N GLN A 57 7.73 -5.44 4.35
CA GLN A 57 8.93 -6.18 3.93
C GLN A 57 9.52 -6.98 5.09
N MET A 58 9.53 -6.41 6.30
CA MET A 58 9.98 -7.12 7.50
C MET A 58 9.10 -8.34 7.79
N ASP A 59 7.79 -8.20 7.71
CA ASP A 59 6.85 -9.30 7.94
C ASP A 59 7.03 -10.42 6.91
N THR A 60 7.26 -10.04 5.65
CA THR A 60 7.60 -10.99 4.58
C THR A 60 8.91 -11.72 4.88
N ALA A 61 9.95 -10.99 5.29
CA ALA A 61 11.26 -11.58 5.64
C ALA A 61 11.17 -12.51 6.86
N ARG A 62 10.36 -12.15 7.87
CA ARG A 62 10.08 -13.01 9.05
C ARG A 62 9.42 -14.32 8.64
N GLN A 63 8.41 -14.28 7.78
CA GLN A 63 7.72 -15.49 7.28
C GLN A 63 8.66 -16.41 6.50
N GLN A 64 9.65 -15.84 5.81
CA GLN A 64 10.67 -16.58 5.08
C GLN A 64 11.83 -17.08 5.97
N GLY A 65 11.83 -16.77 7.27
CA GLY A 65 12.91 -17.13 8.19
C GLY A 65 14.22 -16.39 7.92
N ASN A 66 14.19 -15.25 7.20
CA ASN A 66 15.37 -14.50 6.82
C ASN A 66 15.70 -13.43 7.86
N SER A 67 16.30 -13.83 8.98
CA SER A 67 16.63 -12.92 10.09
C SER A 67 17.58 -11.79 9.67
N HIS A 68 18.56 -12.07 8.82
CA HIS A 68 19.51 -11.05 8.37
C HIS A 68 18.83 -9.92 7.59
N ARG A 69 17.84 -10.24 6.75
CA ARG A 69 17.02 -9.25 6.06
C ARG A 69 16.18 -8.43 7.04
N VAL A 70 15.63 -9.06 8.08
CA VAL A 70 14.86 -8.36 9.12
C VAL A 70 15.73 -7.35 9.86
N ASP A 71 16.95 -7.72 10.23
CA ASP A 71 17.88 -6.84 10.95
C ASP A 71 18.23 -5.60 10.10
N GLY A 72 18.55 -5.79 8.82
CA GLY A 72 18.82 -4.66 7.92
C GLY A 72 17.59 -3.76 7.67
N LEU A 73 16.39 -4.34 7.58
CA LEU A 73 15.15 -3.56 7.46
C LEU A 73 14.82 -2.81 8.76
N GLN A 74 15.15 -3.35 9.92
CA GLN A 74 14.99 -2.67 11.20
C GLN A 74 15.92 -1.44 11.27
N GLU A 75 17.18 -1.59 10.87
CA GLU A 75 18.11 -0.45 10.79
C GLU A 75 17.61 0.63 9.81
N ALA A 76 17.11 0.22 8.65
CA ALA A 76 16.51 1.14 7.69
C ALA A 76 15.26 1.86 8.25
N LEU A 77 14.41 1.15 8.99
CA LEU A 77 13.23 1.73 9.65
C LEU A 77 13.62 2.77 10.70
N ASP A 78 14.63 2.47 11.53
CA ASP A 78 15.09 3.39 12.57
C ASP A 78 15.77 4.64 11.95
N GLY A 79 16.50 4.45 10.85
CA GLY A 79 17.04 5.54 10.05
C GLY A 79 15.95 6.43 9.44
N LEU A 80 14.90 5.81 8.88
CA LEU A 80 13.74 6.51 8.32
C LEU A 80 13.04 7.35 9.41
N ARG A 81 12.70 6.74 10.55
CA ARG A 81 12.00 7.44 11.66
C ARG A 81 12.80 8.62 12.22
N SER A 82 14.13 8.55 12.13
CA SER A 82 15.01 9.60 12.65
C SER A 82 15.19 10.79 11.69
N ASN A 83 15.05 10.58 10.38
CA ASN A 83 15.48 11.57 9.37
C ASN A 83 14.43 11.89 8.30
N CYS A 84 13.32 11.15 8.23
CA CYS A 84 12.34 11.34 7.17
C CYS A 84 11.47 12.57 7.44
N THR A 85 11.36 13.42 6.42
CA THR A 85 10.31 14.41 6.30
C THR A 85 9.72 14.31 4.90
N ASP A 86 8.43 14.59 4.76
CA ASP A 86 7.79 14.57 3.45
C ASP A 86 8.44 15.57 2.50
N ASP A 87 8.89 16.72 3.01
CA ASP A 87 9.60 17.75 2.23
C ASP A 87 10.93 17.25 1.70
N LYS A 88 11.69 16.51 2.51
CA LYS A 88 12.91 15.89 2.03
C LYS A 88 12.63 14.88 0.93
N LEU A 89 11.58 14.05 1.07
CA LEU A 89 11.22 13.07 0.03
C LEU A 89 10.83 13.72 -1.29
N LEU A 90 10.07 14.83 -1.26
CA LEU A 90 9.76 15.56 -2.48
C LEU A 90 10.99 16.24 -3.08
N SER A 91 11.83 16.87 -2.25
CA SER A 91 13.06 17.51 -2.72
C SER A 91 13.99 16.50 -3.38
N ASP A 92 14.24 15.35 -2.74
CA ASP A 92 15.09 14.29 -3.28
C ASP A 92 14.52 13.80 -4.65
N ALA A 93 13.19 13.70 -4.80
CA ALA A 93 12.56 13.30 -6.06
C ALA A 93 12.60 14.39 -7.15
N GLU A 94 12.54 15.66 -6.77
CA GLU A 94 12.74 16.79 -7.69
C GLU A 94 14.20 16.87 -8.18
N ASP A 95 15.16 16.63 -7.30
CA ASP A 95 16.58 16.56 -7.64
C ASP A 95 16.85 15.42 -8.62
N ASN A 96 16.32 14.21 -8.38
CA ASN A 96 16.44 13.07 -9.30
C ASN A 96 15.81 13.37 -10.68
N LEU A 97 14.68 14.10 -10.70
CA LEU A 97 14.06 14.53 -11.95
C LEU A 97 14.98 15.49 -12.71
N GLN A 98 15.61 16.45 -12.02
CA GLN A 98 16.55 17.37 -12.64
C GLN A 98 17.79 16.64 -13.19
N GLU A 99 18.37 15.74 -12.40
CA GLU A 99 19.54 14.94 -12.81
C GLU A 99 19.24 14.11 -14.07
N SER A 100 18.09 13.44 -14.13
CA SER A 100 17.69 12.67 -15.31
C SER A 100 17.39 13.56 -16.54
N MET A 101 16.88 14.78 -16.35
CA MET A 101 16.76 15.75 -17.45
C MET A 101 18.12 16.18 -18.00
N GLU A 102 19.10 16.39 -17.12
CA GLU A 102 20.48 16.69 -17.49
C GLU A 102 21.13 15.51 -18.23
N GLU A 103 20.95 14.28 -17.74
CA GLU A 103 21.47 13.10 -18.42
C GLU A 103 20.87 12.91 -19.83
N VAL A 104 19.55 13.08 -20.00
CA VAL A 104 18.92 13.01 -21.33
C VAL A 104 19.54 14.04 -22.29
N LYS A 105 19.84 15.24 -21.80
CA LYS A 105 20.51 16.28 -22.60
C LYS A 105 21.92 15.82 -23.00
N GLU A 106 22.71 15.34 -22.05
CA GLU A 106 24.07 14.84 -22.31
C GLU A 106 24.08 13.68 -23.30
N ARG A 107 23.22 12.67 -23.12
CA ARG A 107 23.11 11.51 -24.03
C ARG A 107 22.71 11.93 -25.44
N ARG A 108 21.89 12.97 -25.57
CA ARG A 108 21.51 13.51 -26.88
C ARG A 108 22.68 14.21 -27.57
N GLU A 109 23.52 14.91 -26.81
CA GLU A 109 24.76 15.51 -27.32
C GLU A 109 25.76 14.42 -27.75
N GLU A 110 26.01 13.40 -26.92
CA GLU A 110 26.86 12.26 -27.26
C GLU A 110 26.40 11.51 -28.53
N LEU A 111 25.08 11.36 -28.70
CA LEU A 111 24.51 10.76 -29.91
C LEU A 111 24.76 11.64 -31.14
N ASN A 112 24.57 12.96 -31.02
CA ASN A 112 24.82 13.89 -32.12
C ASN A 112 26.28 13.88 -32.56
N GLU A 113 27.22 13.85 -31.62
CA GLU A 113 28.65 13.69 -31.91
C GLU A 113 28.94 12.38 -32.66
N ALA A 114 28.40 11.26 -32.20
CA ALA A 114 28.57 9.97 -32.88
C ALA A 114 28.01 9.98 -34.32
N VAL A 115 26.89 10.67 -34.55
CA VAL A 115 26.31 10.86 -35.89
C VAL A 115 27.22 11.70 -36.78
N GLN A 116 27.82 12.77 -36.26
CA GLN A 116 28.76 13.62 -37.00
C GLN A 116 30.06 12.90 -37.35
N ASP A 117 30.56 12.06 -36.44
CA ASP A 117 31.74 11.23 -36.65
C ASP A 117 31.51 10.08 -37.65
N GLY A 118 30.25 9.73 -37.95
CA GLY A 118 29.87 8.67 -38.88
C GLY A 118 30.13 7.25 -38.37
N ASP A 119 30.37 7.08 -37.07
CA ASP A 119 30.63 5.79 -36.43
C ASP A 119 29.30 5.10 -36.07
N MET A 120 28.79 4.28 -36.99
CA MET A 120 27.50 3.62 -36.84
C MET A 120 27.40 2.71 -35.60
N ASP A 121 28.50 2.09 -35.18
CA ASP A 121 28.52 1.25 -33.98
C ASP A 121 28.38 2.11 -32.72
N LYS A 122 28.99 3.31 -32.69
CA LYS A 122 28.76 4.28 -31.60
C LYS A 122 27.35 4.84 -31.65
N VAL A 123 26.81 5.17 -32.82
CA VAL A 123 25.45 5.71 -32.96
C VAL A 123 24.43 4.77 -32.32
N GLU A 124 24.50 3.46 -32.60
CA GLU A 124 23.56 2.49 -32.03
C GLU A 124 23.70 2.40 -30.50
N LYS A 125 24.92 2.38 -29.97
CA LYS A 125 25.17 2.36 -28.52
C LYS A 125 24.64 3.62 -27.83
N ARG A 126 24.86 4.80 -28.42
CA ARG A 126 24.42 6.10 -27.87
C ARG A 126 22.90 6.26 -27.95
N ARG A 127 22.26 5.76 -29.01
CA ARG A 127 20.80 5.69 -29.11
C ARG A 127 20.22 4.89 -27.95
N LYS A 128 20.73 3.68 -27.72
CA LYS A 128 20.29 2.85 -26.59
C LYS A 128 20.46 3.56 -25.23
N LYS A 129 21.58 4.26 -25.04
CA LYS A 129 21.82 5.04 -23.82
C LYS A 129 20.88 6.23 -23.65
N LEU A 130 20.53 6.90 -24.74
CA LEU A 130 19.51 7.95 -24.73
C LEU A 130 18.12 7.38 -24.40
N ASP A 131 17.78 6.22 -24.94
CA ASP A 131 16.52 5.53 -24.63
C ASP A 131 16.46 5.15 -23.13
N GLU A 132 17.54 4.56 -22.58
CA GLU A 132 17.67 4.25 -21.14
C GLU A 132 17.50 5.51 -20.26
N ALA A 133 18.17 6.61 -20.58
CA ALA A 133 18.05 7.87 -19.83
C ALA A 133 16.64 8.48 -19.93
N THR A 134 15.97 8.30 -21.07
CA THR A 134 14.58 8.77 -21.26
C THR A 134 13.61 7.97 -20.41
N ASP A 135 13.79 6.64 -20.34
CA ASP A 135 12.98 5.77 -19.48
C ASP A 135 13.14 6.12 -17.99
N GLU A 136 14.36 6.46 -17.57
CA GLU A 136 14.67 6.90 -16.21
C GLU A 136 14.05 8.27 -15.88
N LEU A 137 14.14 9.23 -16.80
CA LEU A 137 13.44 10.51 -16.69
C LEU A 137 11.92 10.32 -16.53
N GLU A 138 11.32 9.43 -17.31
CA GLU A 138 9.90 9.12 -17.16
C GLU A 138 9.58 8.44 -15.82
N ALA A 139 10.46 7.57 -15.33
CA ALA A 139 10.29 6.91 -14.04
C ALA A 139 10.30 7.93 -12.89
N HIS A 140 11.29 8.84 -12.85
CA HIS A 140 11.35 9.90 -11.85
C HIS A 140 10.19 10.90 -11.98
N THR A 141 9.74 11.19 -13.21
CA THR A 141 8.53 11.99 -13.42
C THR A 141 7.31 11.33 -12.81
N ARG A 142 7.13 10.01 -13.01
CA ARG A 142 6.00 9.26 -12.41
C ARG A 142 6.10 9.21 -10.89
N GLU A 143 7.31 9.00 -10.36
CA GLU A 143 7.58 8.97 -8.92
C GLU A 143 7.22 10.31 -8.26
N LEU A 144 7.76 11.42 -8.76
CA LEU A 144 7.48 12.75 -8.20
C LEU A 144 5.98 13.08 -8.24
N ASN A 145 5.30 12.74 -9.33
CA ASN A 145 3.86 12.96 -9.45
C ASN A 145 3.06 12.10 -8.47
N ALA A 146 3.48 10.85 -8.23
CA ALA A 146 2.86 9.99 -7.22
C ALA A 146 3.04 10.57 -5.82
N LEU A 147 4.25 10.97 -5.44
CA LEU A 147 4.52 11.58 -4.14
C LEU A 147 3.73 12.89 -3.93
N ARG A 148 3.63 13.74 -4.95
CA ARG A 148 2.81 14.96 -4.88
C ARG A 148 1.33 14.66 -4.72
N LYS A 149 0.84 13.58 -5.32
CA LYS A 149 -0.55 13.14 -5.17
C LYS A 149 -0.81 12.62 -3.76
N ASP A 150 0.11 11.84 -3.20
CA ASP A 150 -0.08 11.17 -1.91
C ASP A 150 0.13 12.11 -0.70
N ARG A 151 0.73 13.28 -0.92
CA ARG A 151 0.85 14.35 0.09
C ARG A 151 -0.49 15.06 0.37
N HIS A 152 -1.40 15.12 -0.60
CA HIS A 152 -2.65 15.90 -0.56
C HIS A 152 -3.88 15.03 -0.33
#